data_AF-A0A0N8H8Q2-F1
#
_entry.id   AF-A0A0N8H8Q2-F1
#
_cell.length_a   1.000
_cell.length_b   1.000
_cell.length_c   1.000
_cell.angle_alpha   90.00
_cell.angle_beta   90.00
_cell.angle_gamma   90.00
#
_symmetry.space_group_name_H-M   'P 1'
#
loop_
_entity.id
_entity.type
_entity.pdbx_description
1 polymer ?
#
loop_
_entity_poly.entity_id
_entity_poly.type
_entity_poly.pdbx_seq_one_letter_code
_entity_poly.pdbx_strand_id
1 'polypeptide(L)'
;MTSSRSNLGPLTTVFKYPDSCAVAVQECTDCATAWQGQSCGDNSFNTQGVLDNPNCWPSRDDDDAPYTYAALLGWGFYSPGLECPDGYATSCVATGSVDGGFNFQFSVLESETAIGCCPKGYHCHFNPGVDEAQTCYSIVKTGSFPTVQCSSGSSNRYSYMTVPATFIETASGSEGTSFLRAVTIYAPLFQLNRQASDLSSSSTKSTGSTSVTSHSTSLTGVTSEAPAPSSSNGGLSVGAQAGIGVGAGLVGLTLLGTALYFWRRKKKTPAVTERPKPELEGQLRHPVELYGNSSPNAATTASVPMSSQRSELP
;
A
#
# COMPACT_ATOMS: atom_id res chain seq x y z
N MET A 1 3.20 5.59 -10.91
CA MET A 1 2.52 4.98 -12.07
C MET A 1 1.40 4.12 -11.48
N THR A 2 0.62 3.39 -12.26
CA THR A 2 -0.37 2.44 -11.71
C THR A 2 0.02 1.06 -12.21
N SER A 3 -0.13 0.04 -11.37
CA SER A 3 0.18 -1.34 -11.77
C SER A 3 -0.81 -1.82 -12.85
N SER A 4 -0.38 -2.78 -13.67
CA SER A 4 -1.27 -3.46 -14.61
C SER A 4 -2.46 -4.08 -13.87
N ARG A 5 -3.67 -3.91 -14.41
CA ARG A 5 -4.88 -4.47 -13.80
C ARG A 5 -4.83 -6.00 -13.81
N SER A 6 -4.95 -6.58 -12.62
CA SER A 6 -5.04 -8.02 -12.40
C SER A 6 -6.33 -8.30 -11.62
N ASN A 7 -7.30 -8.96 -12.25
CA ASN A 7 -8.54 -9.35 -11.59
C ASN A 7 -8.32 -10.71 -10.95
N LEU A 8 -8.48 -10.77 -9.62
CA LEU A 8 -8.34 -11.99 -8.84
C LEU A 8 -9.59 -12.86 -8.84
N GLY A 9 -10.69 -12.38 -9.41
CA GLY A 9 -11.98 -13.07 -9.41
C GLY A 9 -13.01 -12.43 -8.46
N PRO A 10 -14.18 -13.07 -8.30
CA PRO A 10 -15.27 -12.51 -7.51
C PRO A 10 -15.04 -12.65 -6.00
N LEU A 11 -15.23 -11.57 -5.25
CA LEU A 11 -15.41 -11.61 -3.79
C LEU A 11 -16.83 -11.18 -3.42
N THR A 12 -17.75 -12.12 -3.57
CA THR A 12 -19.19 -11.89 -3.38
C THR A 12 -19.75 -12.49 -2.08
N THR A 13 -18.90 -13.16 -1.31
CA THR A 13 -19.23 -13.75 -0.01
C THR A 13 -18.18 -13.34 1.01
N VAL A 14 -18.53 -13.41 2.30
CA VAL A 14 -17.61 -13.08 3.39
C VAL A 14 -16.46 -14.08 3.42
N PHE A 15 -15.25 -13.62 3.12
CA PHE A 15 -14.02 -14.36 3.39
C PHE A 15 -13.67 -14.22 4.88
N LYS A 16 -13.44 -15.33 5.57
CA LYS A 16 -12.95 -15.31 6.96
C LYS A 16 -11.44 -15.17 6.96
N TYR A 17 -10.95 -14.01 7.38
CA TYR A 17 -9.51 -13.79 7.51
C TYR A 17 -8.93 -14.72 8.60
N PRO A 18 -7.95 -15.58 8.29
CA PRO A 18 -7.42 -16.52 9.28
C PRO A 18 -6.66 -15.81 10.41
N ASP A 19 -6.82 -16.28 11.65
CA ASP A 19 -6.14 -15.68 12.82
C ASP A 19 -4.60 -15.71 12.69
N SER A 20 -4.05 -16.73 12.03
CA SER A 20 -2.61 -16.83 11.75
C SER A 20 -2.10 -15.68 10.88
N CYS A 21 -2.96 -15.08 10.06
CA CYS A 21 -2.61 -13.98 9.18
C CYS A 21 -2.50 -12.64 9.93
N ALA A 22 -3.07 -12.54 11.13
CA ALA A 22 -2.93 -11.37 12.00
C ALA A 22 -1.60 -11.37 12.80
N VAL A 23 -0.82 -12.45 12.73
CA VAL A 23 0.52 -12.51 13.34
C VAL A 23 1.47 -11.66 12.51
N ALA A 24 2.11 -10.69 13.16
CA ALA A 24 2.98 -9.74 12.47
C ALA A 24 4.41 -10.29 12.35
N VAL A 25 4.90 -10.41 11.12
CA VAL A 25 6.32 -10.67 10.86
C VAL A 25 7.09 -9.38 11.13
N GLN A 26 7.93 -9.36 12.17
CA GLN A 26 8.76 -8.20 12.51
C GLN A 26 10.06 -8.22 11.71
N GLU A 27 10.48 -7.06 11.25
CA GLU A 27 11.69 -6.90 10.41
C GLU A 27 12.98 -7.34 11.13
N CYS A 28 13.08 -6.99 12.41
CA CYS A 28 14.14 -7.40 13.33
C CYS A 28 13.68 -7.20 14.78
N THR A 29 14.44 -7.67 15.77
CA THR A 29 14.03 -7.68 17.19
C THR A 29 13.64 -6.32 17.75
N ASP A 30 14.37 -5.27 17.39
CA ASP A 30 14.15 -3.90 17.86
C ASP A 30 13.64 -2.95 16.75
N CYS A 31 13.30 -3.49 15.59
CA CYS A 31 12.75 -2.73 14.48
C CYS A 31 11.31 -2.27 14.77
N ALA A 32 10.99 -1.06 14.30
CA ALA A 32 9.68 -0.44 14.44
C ALA A 32 8.70 -0.78 13.31
N THR A 33 9.00 -1.79 12.51
CA THR A 33 8.20 -2.21 11.35
C THR A 33 7.83 -3.69 11.47
N ALA A 34 6.57 -4.00 11.20
CA ALA A 34 6.10 -5.37 11.09
C ALA A 34 4.98 -5.49 10.04
N TRP A 35 4.77 -6.71 9.51
CA TRP A 35 3.81 -6.98 8.44
C TRP A 35 2.93 -8.19 8.75
N GLN A 36 1.62 -8.03 8.65
CA GLN A 36 0.63 -9.11 8.68
C GLN A 36 0.44 -9.75 7.31
N GLY A 37 -0.20 -10.93 7.27
CA GLY A 37 -0.50 -11.64 6.02
C GLY A 37 0.75 -12.17 5.30
N GLN A 38 1.85 -12.33 6.03
CA GLN A 38 3.13 -12.77 5.48
C GLN A 38 3.45 -14.20 5.88
N SER A 39 4.41 -14.80 5.19
CA SER A 39 5.03 -16.07 5.53
C SER A 39 6.55 -15.98 5.39
N CYS A 40 7.26 -16.87 6.08
CA CYS A 40 8.70 -17.01 5.92
C CYS A 40 8.98 -18.08 4.84
N GLY A 41 9.90 -17.77 3.93
CA GLY A 41 10.38 -18.71 2.92
C GLY A 41 11.61 -18.18 2.21
N ASP A 42 12.07 -18.91 1.20
CA ASP A 42 13.25 -18.52 0.44
C ASP A 42 12.91 -17.34 -0.47
N ASN A 43 13.28 -16.13 -0.06
CA ASN A 43 13.12 -14.92 -0.84
C ASN A 43 14.49 -14.25 -1.05
N SER A 44 14.96 -14.22 -2.30
CA SER A 44 16.25 -13.60 -2.67
C SER A 44 16.21 -12.08 -2.73
N PHE A 45 15.04 -11.48 -2.63
CA PHE A 45 14.83 -10.03 -2.76
C PHE A 45 14.84 -9.30 -1.42
N ASN A 46 14.76 -10.01 -0.28
CA ASN A 46 14.99 -9.44 1.04
C ASN A 46 15.76 -10.42 1.93
N THR A 47 16.59 -9.90 2.83
CA THR A 47 17.49 -10.73 3.67
C THR A 47 16.75 -11.54 4.72
N GLN A 48 15.53 -11.16 5.05
CA GLN A 48 14.70 -11.80 6.07
C GLN A 48 13.99 -13.06 5.54
N GLY A 49 13.75 -13.18 4.23
CA GLY A 49 12.95 -14.27 3.66
C GLY A 49 11.44 -14.06 3.82
N VAL A 50 10.96 -12.81 3.83
CA VAL A 50 9.53 -12.48 3.97
C VAL A 50 8.86 -12.48 2.60
N LEU A 51 7.67 -13.07 2.50
CA LEU A 51 6.83 -13.06 1.29
C LEU A 51 5.34 -13.06 1.64
N ASP A 52 4.50 -12.55 0.73
CA ASP A 52 3.05 -12.54 0.93
C ASP A 52 2.50 -13.96 1.05
N ASN A 53 1.70 -14.22 2.08
CA ASN A 53 1.11 -15.54 2.29
C ASN A 53 -0.20 -15.65 1.49
N PRO A 54 -0.27 -16.50 0.44
CA PRO A 54 -1.47 -16.62 -0.39
C PRO A 54 -2.70 -17.10 0.39
N ASN A 55 -2.50 -17.83 1.50
CA ASN A 55 -3.61 -18.30 2.35
C ASN A 55 -4.25 -17.17 3.17
N CYS A 56 -3.63 -15.98 3.21
CA CYS A 56 -4.16 -14.81 3.87
C CYS A 56 -5.01 -13.94 2.94
N TRP A 57 -5.31 -14.43 1.74
CA TRP A 57 -6.11 -13.74 0.75
C TRP A 57 -7.35 -14.57 0.41
N PRO A 58 -8.48 -13.92 0.07
CA PRO A 58 -9.65 -14.61 -0.46
C PRO A 58 -9.32 -15.46 -1.68
N SER A 59 -10.14 -16.48 -1.95
CA SER A 59 -10.03 -17.35 -3.13
C SER A 59 -9.86 -16.55 -4.42
N ARG A 60 -8.96 -17.01 -5.29
CA ARG A 60 -8.63 -16.34 -6.54
C ARG A 60 -8.92 -17.28 -7.71
N ASP A 61 -9.23 -16.74 -8.87
CA ASP A 61 -9.48 -17.54 -10.08
C ASP A 61 -8.20 -18.24 -10.56
N ASP A 62 -7.03 -17.63 -10.32
CA ASP A 62 -5.71 -18.25 -10.49
C ASP A 62 -5.09 -18.53 -9.10
N ASP A 63 -5.00 -19.81 -8.73
CA ASP A 63 -4.38 -20.24 -7.47
C ASP A 63 -2.85 -20.05 -7.48
N ASP A 64 -2.23 -20.00 -8.67
CA ASP A 64 -0.80 -19.76 -8.89
C ASP A 64 -0.44 -18.27 -8.76
N ALA A 65 -0.78 -17.65 -7.63
CA ALA A 65 -0.32 -16.30 -7.38
C ALA A 65 1.22 -16.27 -7.32
N PRO A 66 1.87 -15.43 -8.14
CA PRO A 66 3.31 -15.41 -8.22
C PRO A 66 3.91 -14.98 -6.88
N TYR A 67 5.09 -15.51 -6.55
CA TYR A 67 5.87 -15.04 -5.42
C TYR A 67 6.08 -13.53 -5.53
N THR A 68 5.66 -12.78 -4.51
CA THR A 68 5.98 -11.36 -4.40
C THR A 68 7.41 -11.22 -3.88
N TYR A 69 8.16 -10.29 -4.47
CA TYR A 69 9.55 -10.07 -4.09
C TYR A 69 9.67 -9.30 -2.76
N ALA A 70 8.61 -8.63 -2.31
CA ALA A 70 8.54 -7.96 -1.01
C ALA A 70 7.18 -8.20 -0.35
N ALA A 71 7.10 -7.85 0.94
CA ALA A 71 5.86 -7.91 1.70
C ALA A 71 4.83 -6.90 1.18
N LEU A 72 3.57 -7.31 1.13
CA LEU A 72 2.40 -6.47 0.84
C LEU A 72 2.41 -5.82 -0.55
N LEU A 73 2.95 -6.50 -1.56
CA LEU A 73 2.84 -6.03 -2.95
C LEU A 73 1.46 -6.31 -3.54
N GLY A 74 0.77 -7.32 -3.00
CA GLY A 74 -0.53 -7.77 -3.49
C GLY A 74 -0.47 -8.36 -4.91
N TRP A 75 -1.62 -8.84 -5.38
CA TRP A 75 -1.71 -9.54 -6.67
C TRP A 75 -2.75 -8.96 -7.64
N GLY A 76 -3.62 -8.07 -7.15
CA GLY A 76 -4.72 -7.54 -7.94
C GLY A 76 -5.86 -6.99 -7.09
N PHE A 77 -7.03 -6.94 -7.71
CA PHE A 77 -8.30 -6.56 -7.09
C PHE A 77 -9.35 -7.66 -7.31
N TYR A 78 -10.35 -7.71 -6.44
CA TYR A 78 -11.51 -8.61 -6.60
C TYR A 78 -12.65 -7.89 -7.33
N SER A 79 -13.24 -8.53 -8.34
CA SER A 79 -14.37 -7.99 -9.09
C SER A 79 -15.29 -9.10 -9.63
N PRO A 80 -16.61 -9.05 -9.35
CA PRO A 80 -17.26 -8.12 -8.44
C PRO A 80 -16.83 -8.35 -6.98
N GLY A 81 -16.45 -7.28 -6.29
CA GLY A 81 -16.12 -7.27 -4.86
C GLY A 81 -17.20 -6.54 -4.07
N LEU A 82 -17.99 -7.28 -3.31
CA LEU A 82 -19.23 -6.75 -2.70
C LEU A 82 -19.11 -6.47 -1.20
N GLU A 83 -18.27 -7.22 -0.49
CA GLU A 83 -18.15 -7.14 0.96
C GLU A 83 -16.69 -7.35 1.39
N CYS A 84 -16.24 -6.56 2.38
CA CYS A 84 -14.92 -6.75 2.98
C CYS A 84 -14.85 -8.08 3.73
N PRO A 85 -13.67 -8.71 3.83
CA PRO A 85 -13.48 -9.88 4.69
C PRO A 85 -13.93 -9.67 6.13
N ASP A 86 -14.24 -10.76 6.83
CA ASP A 86 -14.53 -10.69 8.26
C ASP A 86 -13.31 -10.15 9.03
N GLY A 87 -13.57 -9.34 10.06
CA GLY A 87 -12.54 -8.59 10.78
C GLY A 87 -12.02 -7.34 10.05
N TYR A 88 -12.40 -7.12 8.79
CA TYR A 88 -12.05 -5.93 8.01
C TYR A 88 -13.22 -4.94 7.94
N ALA A 89 -12.91 -3.71 7.54
CA ALA A 89 -13.88 -2.66 7.27
C ALA A 89 -13.42 -1.83 6.07
N THR A 90 -14.38 -1.19 5.40
CA THR A 90 -14.09 -0.16 4.39
C THR A 90 -13.29 0.97 5.05
N SER A 91 -12.04 1.16 4.63
CA SER A 91 -11.17 2.23 5.13
C SER A 91 -10.95 3.34 4.11
N CYS A 92 -11.10 3.07 2.82
CA CYS A 92 -10.97 4.05 1.75
C CYS A 92 -11.80 3.67 0.53
N VAL A 93 -12.16 4.66 -0.28
CA VAL A 93 -12.99 4.49 -1.48
C VAL A 93 -12.49 5.42 -2.59
N ALA A 94 -12.60 4.99 -3.84
CA ALA A 94 -12.49 5.83 -5.02
C ALA A 94 -13.57 5.41 -6.03
N THR A 95 -14.15 6.36 -6.77
CA THR A 95 -15.13 6.08 -7.83
C THR A 95 -14.67 6.73 -9.11
N GLY A 96 -14.42 5.95 -10.15
CA GLY A 96 -13.76 6.44 -11.35
C GLY A 96 -12.34 6.95 -11.11
N SER A 97 -11.71 7.47 -12.17
CA SER A 97 -10.34 7.99 -12.15
C SER A 97 -10.19 9.35 -11.45
N VAL A 98 -11.04 9.67 -10.46
CA VAL A 98 -11.18 11.04 -9.94
C VAL A 98 -10.11 11.45 -8.93
N ASP A 99 -9.63 12.68 -9.11
CA ASP A 99 -8.83 13.45 -8.16
C ASP A 99 -9.50 13.50 -6.78
N GLY A 100 -8.73 13.19 -5.72
CA GLY A 100 -9.15 13.32 -4.32
C GLY A 100 -9.62 12.02 -3.63
N GLY A 101 -9.71 10.90 -4.35
CA GLY A 101 -9.89 9.56 -3.79
C GLY A 101 -8.58 8.92 -3.28
N PHE A 102 -8.67 7.71 -2.71
CA PHE A 102 -7.47 6.93 -2.42
C PHE A 102 -6.82 6.44 -3.73
N ASN A 103 -5.49 6.57 -3.81
CA ASN A 103 -4.71 6.11 -4.95
C ASN A 103 -4.51 4.60 -4.84
N PHE A 104 -5.41 3.82 -5.45
CA PHE A 104 -5.27 2.38 -5.53
C PHE A 104 -4.09 1.98 -6.44
N GLN A 105 -3.40 0.92 -6.05
CA GLN A 105 -2.29 0.35 -6.83
C GLN A 105 -2.78 -0.17 -8.19
N PHE A 106 -3.96 -0.81 -8.21
CA PHE A 106 -4.60 -1.28 -9.44
C PHE A 106 -5.65 -0.27 -9.88
N SER A 107 -5.56 0.14 -11.15
CA SER A 107 -6.41 1.21 -11.67
C SER A 107 -7.91 0.90 -11.59
N VAL A 108 -8.68 1.94 -11.29
CA VAL A 108 -10.13 1.94 -11.17
C VAL A 108 -10.72 2.49 -12.46
N LEU A 109 -11.65 1.77 -13.09
CA LEU A 109 -12.33 2.27 -14.28
C LEU A 109 -13.36 3.35 -13.93
N GLU A 110 -13.73 4.17 -14.92
CA GLU A 110 -14.69 5.27 -14.78
C GLU A 110 -16.06 4.82 -14.21
N SER A 111 -16.52 3.62 -14.58
CA SER A 111 -17.79 3.05 -14.09
C SER A 111 -17.66 2.22 -12.81
N GLU A 112 -16.45 2.09 -12.26
CA GLU A 112 -16.18 1.29 -11.07
C GLU A 112 -16.10 2.15 -9.80
N THR A 113 -16.53 1.55 -8.70
CA THR A 113 -16.17 1.99 -7.36
C THR A 113 -15.19 0.99 -6.77
N ALA A 114 -14.01 1.45 -6.42
CA ALA A 114 -13.01 0.69 -5.68
C ALA A 114 -13.12 0.97 -4.19
N ILE A 115 -13.06 -0.09 -3.38
CA ILE A 115 -13.11 -0.07 -1.93
C ILE A 115 -11.84 -0.71 -1.41
N GLY A 116 -11.13 -0.01 -0.53
CA GLY A 116 -10.00 -0.56 0.20
C GLY A 116 -10.47 -1.06 1.56
N CYS A 117 -10.40 -2.37 1.74
CA CYS A 117 -10.71 -3.02 3.00
C CYS A 117 -9.44 -3.17 3.83
N CYS A 118 -9.49 -2.68 5.07
CA CYS A 118 -8.41 -2.82 6.06
C CYS A 118 -8.91 -3.53 7.32
N PRO A 119 -8.02 -4.18 8.10
CA PRO A 119 -8.41 -4.67 9.42
C PRO A 119 -9.01 -3.54 10.24
N LYS A 120 -10.00 -3.85 11.09
CA LYS A 120 -10.61 -2.84 11.97
C LYS A 120 -9.53 -2.13 12.80
N GLY A 121 -9.51 -0.80 12.75
CA GLY A 121 -8.50 0.04 13.43
C GLY A 121 -7.26 0.36 12.60
N TYR A 122 -7.16 -0.13 11.37
CA TYR A 122 -6.11 0.23 10.41
C TYR A 122 -6.63 1.28 9.42
N HIS A 123 -5.70 1.99 8.78
CA HIS A 123 -5.98 2.98 7.76
C HIS A 123 -5.34 2.57 6.42
N CYS A 124 -6.01 2.88 5.31
CA CYS A 124 -5.41 2.74 3.98
C CYS A 124 -4.15 3.60 3.87
N HIS A 125 -3.13 3.04 3.25
CA HIS A 125 -1.88 3.70 2.92
C HIS A 125 -1.42 3.26 1.53
N PHE A 126 -0.93 4.23 0.76
CA PHE A 126 -0.30 3.98 -0.52
C PHE A 126 1.16 4.39 -0.39
N ASN A 127 2.08 3.46 -0.65
CA ASN A 127 3.50 3.76 -0.69
C ASN A 127 3.88 4.15 -2.13
N PRO A 128 4.23 5.41 -2.42
CA PRO A 128 4.61 5.86 -3.76
C PRO A 128 6.07 5.50 -4.11
N GLY A 129 6.73 4.63 -3.33
CA GLY A 129 8.07 4.15 -3.60
C GLY A 129 8.16 3.24 -4.82
N VAL A 130 9.31 2.56 -4.96
CA VAL A 130 9.63 1.69 -6.12
C VAL A 130 8.56 0.65 -6.39
N ASP A 131 7.89 0.19 -5.34
CA ASP A 131 6.96 -0.93 -5.39
C ASP A 131 5.48 -0.50 -5.57
N GLU A 132 5.18 0.81 -5.46
CA GLU A 132 3.85 1.40 -5.64
C GLU A 132 2.70 0.61 -4.96
N ALA A 133 2.94 0.18 -3.72
CA ALA A 133 2.11 -0.80 -3.03
C ALA A 133 0.99 -0.16 -2.21
N GLN A 134 -0.21 -0.75 -2.29
CA GLN A 134 -1.33 -0.41 -1.40
C GLN A 134 -1.34 -1.33 -0.17
N THR A 135 -1.40 -0.73 1.01
CA THR A 135 -1.35 -1.44 2.28
C THR A 135 -2.33 -0.82 3.27
N CYS A 136 -2.57 -1.53 4.36
CA CYS A 136 -3.19 -0.99 5.55
C CYS A 136 -2.11 -0.78 6.60
N TYR A 137 -2.22 0.23 7.45
CA TYR A 137 -1.30 0.40 8.58
C TYR A 137 -2.03 0.78 9.87
N SER A 138 -1.41 0.41 11.00
CA SER A 138 -1.72 0.92 12.32
C SER A 138 -0.42 1.21 13.08
N ILE A 139 -0.48 2.06 14.11
CA ILE A 139 0.68 2.39 14.94
C ILE A 139 0.38 1.97 16.37
N VAL A 140 1.06 0.92 16.83
CA VAL A 140 0.96 0.41 18.21
C VAL A 140 1.96 1.13 19.09
N LYS A 141 1.47 1.92 20.06
CA LYS A 141 2.31 2.66 21.02
C LYS A 141 2.36 2.01 22.41
N THR A 142 1.36 1.19 22.73
CA THR A 142 1.20 0.54 24.03
C THR A 142 0.55 -0.82 23.86
N GLY A 143 0.94 -1.81 24.66
CA GLY A 143 0.32 -3.14 24.69
C GLY A 143 1.20 -4.21 24.07
N SER A 144 0.63 -5.40 23.85
CA SER A 144 1.34 -6.54 23.28
C SER A 144 0.61 -7.13 22.09
N PHE A 145 1.36 -7.59 21.09
CA PHE A 145 0.82 -8.19 19.87
C PHE A 145 1.67 -9.40 19.44
N PRO A 146 1.05 -10.39 18.76
CA PRO A 146 1.73 -11.59 18.33
C PRO A 146 2.69 -11.30 17.18
N THR A 147 3.89 -11.86 17.27
CA THR A 147 4.93 -11.66 16.27
C THR A 147 5.74 -12.92 15.98
N VAL A 148 6.34 -12.94 14.80
CA VAL A 148 7.39 -13.87 14.38
C VAL A 148 8.47 -13.07 13.66
N GLN A 149 9.66 -13.62 13.53
CA GLN A 149 10.72 -13.10 12.65
C GLN A 149 11.09 -14.17 11.65
N CYS A 150 11.37 -13.75 10.42
CA CYS A 150 11.90 -14.62 9.39
C CYS A 150 13.43 -14.53 9.35
N SER A 151 14.08 -15.67 9.18
CA SER A 151 15.52 -15.77 8.97
C SER A 151 15.79 -16.98 8.07
N SER A 152 16.41 -16.73 6.92
CA SER A 152 16.83 -17.78 5.96
C SER A 152 15.73 -18.81 5.66
N GLY A 153 14.54 -18.32 5.32
CA GLY A 153 13.39 -19.15 4.95
C GLY A 153 12.67 -19.86 6.11
N SER A 154 13.11 -19.64 7.35
CA SER A 154 12.48 -20.19 8.55
C SER A 154 11.99 -19.10 9.49
N SER A 155 11.06 -19.42 10.38
CA SER A 155 10.62 -18.50 11.44
C SER A 155 11.31 -18.81 12.77
N ASN A 156 11.57 -17.78 13.58
CA ASN A 156 12.10 -17.93 14.95
C ASN A 156 11.04 -18.39 15.98
N ARG A 157 9.90 -18.92 15.50
CA ARG A 157 8.69 -19.31 16.26
C ARG A 157 7.90 -18.12 16.82
N TYR A 158 6.64 -18.41 17.13
CA TYR A 158 5.67 -17.45 17.64
C TYR A 158 6.11 -16.85 18.98
N SER A 159 6.05 -15.53 19.09
CA SER A 159 6.34 -14.75 20.30
C SER A 159 5.38 -13.56 20.40
N TYR A 160 5.57 -12.75 21.45
CA TYR A 160 4.83 -11.50 21.66
C TYR A 160 5.80 -10.34 21.78
N MET A 161 5.55 -9.27 21.02
CA MET A 161 6.21 -7.98 21.21
C MET A 161 5.38 -7.14 22.18
N THR A 162 6.02 -6.46 23.12
CA THR A 162 5.38 -5.49 24.02
C THR A 162 5.95 -4.11 23.74
N VAL A 163 5.09 -3.11 23.59
CA VAL A 163 5.49 -1.72 23.34
C VAL A 163 4.95 -0.85 24.48
N PRO A 164 5.72 0.14 24.98
CA PRO A 164 7.12 0.40 24.65
C PRO A 164 8.07 -0.68 25.18
N ALA A 165 9.22 -0.87 24.51
CA ALA A 165 10.28 -1.80 24.91
C ALA A 165 11.66 -1.12 24.95
N THR A 166 12.55 -1.69 25.77
CA THR A 166 13.95 -1.28 25.89
C THR A 166 14.82 -2.48 25.55
N PHE A 167 15.77 -2.28 24.64
CA PHE A 167 16.73 -3.28 24.19
C PHE A 167 18.13 -2.87 24.62
N ILE A 168 18.93 -3.85 25.02
CA ILE A 168 20.34 -3.64 25.37
C ILE A 168 21.16 -4.19 24.22
N GLU A 169 21.88 -3.32 23.52
CA GLU A 169 22.84 -3.71 22.50
C GLU A 169 24.22 -3.87 23.14
N THR A 170 24.78 -5.06 23.05
CA THR A 170 26.17 -5.31 23.47
C THR A 170 27.02 -5.45 22.22
N ALA A 171 27.67 -4.35 21.79
CA ALA A 171 28.60 -4.35 20.68
C ALA A 171 30.02 -4.10 21.19
N SER A 172 30.93 -5.05 20.95
CA SER A 172 32.39 -4.89 21.13
C SER A 172 32.84 -4.26 22.46
N GLY A 173 32.21 -4.65 23.58
CA GLY A 173 32.56 -4.16 24.93
C GLY A 173 31.92 -2.82 25.34
N SER A 174 31.05 -2.25 24.51
CA SER A 174 30.17 -1.13 24.86
C SER A 174 28.71 -1.57 24.95
N GLU A 175 28.03 -1.18 26.03
CA GLU A 175 26.59 -1.39 26.22
C GLU A 175 25.84 -0.14 25.72
N GLY A 176 25.05 -0.31 24.67
CA GLY A 176 24.08 0.66 24.18
C GLY A 176 22.68 0.30 24.66
N THR A 177 21.80 1.28 24.75
CA THR A 177 20.37 1.06 25.03
C THR A 177 19.54 1.66 23.89
N SER A 178 18.70 0.83 23.27
CA SER A 178 17.73 1.22 22.25
C SER A 178 16.32 1.21 22.81
N PHE A 179 15.48 2.15 22.38
CA PHE A 179 14.11 2.32 22.87
C PHE A 179 13.10 2.22 21.72
N LEU A 180 12.26 1.20 21.77
CA LEU A 180 11.16 1.01 20.83
C LEU A 180 9.89 1.62 21.41
N ARG A 181 9.53 2.82 20.94
CA ARG A 181 8.38 3.58 21.45
C ARG A 181 7.07 3.23 20.77
N ALA A 182 7.14 2.82 19.51
CA ALA A 182 5.99 2.48 18.69
C ALA A 182 6.42 1.49 17.61
N VAL A 183 5.49 0.64 17.19
CA VAL A 183 5.65 -0.23 16.03
C VAL A 183 4.55 0.10 15.03
N THR A 184 4.93 0.35 13.79
CA THR A 184 4.00 0.43 12.67
C THR A 184 3.77 -0.98 12.15
N ILE A 185 2.52 -1.44 12.23
CA ILE A 185 2.10 -2.74 11.69
C ILE A 185 1.39 -2.49 10.39
N TYR A 186 1.93 -3.01 9.30
CA TYR A 186 1.27 -3.04 8.01
C TYR A 186 0.47 -4.33 7.84
N ALA A 187 -0.60 -4.29 7.04
CA ALA A 187 -1.45 -5.43 6.72
C ALA A 187 -1.91 -5.37 5.25
N PRO A 188 -2.35 -6.50 4.67
CA PRO A 188 -2.89 -6.51 3.31
C PRO A 188 -4.09 -5.57 3.19
N LEU A 189 -4.09 -4.76 2.14
CA LEU A 189 -5.27 -4.01 1.70
C LEU A 189 -5.96 -4.80 0.59
N PHE A 190 -7.20 -5.20 0.82
CA PHE A 190 -7.99 -5.84 -0.22
C PHE A 190 -8.73 -4.78 -1.01
N GLN A 191 -8.43 -4.69 -2.30
CA GLN A 191 -9.15 -3.82 -3.22
C GLN A 191 -10.34 -4.57 -3.82
N LEU A 192 -11.53 -4.04 -3.59
CA LEU A 192 -12.78 -4.55 -4.13
C LEU A 192 -13.32 -3.57 -5.17
N ASN A 193 -13.44 -4.00 -6.41
CA ASN A 193 -14.06 -3.20 -7.46
C ASN A 193 -15.49 -3.71 -7.68
N ARG A 194 -16.41 -2.77 -7.81
CA ARG A 194 -17.82 -3.07 -8.13
C ARG A 194 -18.42 -2.00 -9.03
N GLN A 195 -19.39 -2.41 -9.82
CA GLN A 195 -20.24 -1.56 -10.63
C GLN A 195 -21.67 -1.58 -10.07
N ALA A 196 -22.49 -0.60 -10.49
CA ALA A 196 -23.89 -0.52 -10.05
C ALA A 196 -24.70 -1.79 -10.39
N SER A 197 -24.40 -2.47 -11.50
CA SER A 197 -25.03 -3.73 -11.91
C SER A 197 -24.81 -4.89 -10.93
N ASP A 198 -23.69 -4.87 -10.20
CA ASP A 198 -23.27 -5.99 -9.34
C ASP A 198 -24.09 -6.03 -8.04
N LEU A 199 -24.57 -4.86 -7.59
CA LEU A 199 -25.39 -4.72 -6.39
C LEU A 199 -26.79 -5.31 -6.57
N SER A 200 -27.34 -5.24 -7.78
CA SER A 200 -28.69 -5.75 -8.08
C SER A 200 -28.75 -7.28 -8.17
N SER A 201 -27.63 -7.93 -8.49
CA SER A 201 -27.56 -9.40 -8.64
C SER A 201 -27.35 -10.14 -7.32
N SER A 202 -26.93 -9.43 -6.27
CA SER A 202 -26.66 -10.01 -4.93
C SER A 202 -27.94 -10.29 -4.14
N SER A 203 -29.05 -9.57 -4.40
CA SER A 203 -30.31 -9.77 -3.67
C SER A 203 -31.08 -11.04 -4.07
N THR A 204 -30.70 -11.70 -5.17
CA THR A 204 -31.48 -12.81 -5.75
C THR A 204 -30.96 -14.22 -5.39
N LYS A 205 -29.86 -14.34 -4.61
CA LYS A 205 -29.23 -15.66 -4.31
C LYS A 205 -29.48 -16.22 -2.91
N SER A 206 -30.38 -15.62 -2.12
CA SER A 206 -30.81 -16.19 -0.84
C SER A 206 -32.23 -16.72 -0.97
N THR A 207 -32.43 -18.01 -0.67
CA THR A 207 -33.69 -18.79 -0.64
C THR A 207 -33.97 -19.65 -1.88
N GLY A 208 -33.16 -20.70 -2.06
CA GLY A 208 -33.54 -21.88 -2.84
C GLY A 208 -34.72 -22.61 -2.19
N SER A 209 -35.76 -22.78 -3.00
CA SER A 209 -37.04 -23.46 -2.79
C SER A 209 -36.98 -24.80 -2.03
N THR A 210 -37.86 -24.96 -1.04
CA THR A 210 -38.50 -26.25 -0.74
C THR A 210 -40.01 -26.06 -0.95
N SER A 211 -40.51 -26.55 -2.07
CA SER A 211 -41.93 -26.59 -2.40
C SER A 211 -42.63 -27.65 -1.55
N VAL A 212 -43.30 -27.23 -0.48
CA VAL A 212 -44.34 -28.01 0.19
C VAL A 212 -45.71 -27.53 -0.26
N THR A 213 -46.38 -28.38 -1.03
CA THR A 213 -47.79 -28.30 -1.37
C THR A 213 -48.63 -28.24 -0.10
N SER A 214 -49.47 -27.22 0.06
CA SER A 214 -50.51 -27.21 1.09
C SER A 214 -51.76 -26.48 0.62
N HIS A 215 -52.88 -27.06 1.03
CA HIS A 215 -54.20 -26.92 0.46
C HIS A 215 -54.87 -25.56 0.68
N SER A 216 -55.80 -25.27 -0.21
CA SER A 216 -56.79 -24.19 -0.19
C SER A 216 -57.51 -24.06 1.17
N THR A 217 -57.59 -22.83 1.68
CA THR A 217 -58.77 -22.39 2.43
C THR A 217 -58.95 -20.88 2.23
N SER A 218 -60.04 -20.55 1.55
CA SER A 218 -60.59 -19.21 1.37
C SER A 218 -61.00 -18.58 2.70
N LEU A 219 -60.60 -17.33 2.95
CA LEU A 219 -61.25 -16.41 3.88
C LEU A 219 -61.02 -14.94 3.45
N THR A 220 -62.08 -14.17 3.62
CA THR A 220 -62.40 -12.80 3.17
C THR A 220 -61.84 -11.66 4.03
N GLY A 221 -61.65 -10.49 3.40
CA GLY A 221 -61.50 -9.16 4.04
C GLY A 221 -60.05 -8.80 4.38
N VAL A 222 -59.48 -7.62 4.07
CA VAL A 222 -60.01 -6.25 4.09
C VAL A 222 -59.11 -5.35 3.21
N THR A 223 -59.73 -4.39 2.53
CA THR A 223 -59.12 -3.29 1.78
C THR A 223 -58.36 -2.35 2.71
N SER A 224 -57.11 -1.99 2.38
CA SER A 224 -56.48 -0.79 2.94
C SER A 224 -55.51 -0.16 1.94
N GLU A 225 -55.68 1.15 1.82
CA GLU A 225 -55.32 2.07 0.75
C GLU A 225 -53.83 2.47 0.80
N ALA A 226 -53.23 2.65 -0.38
CA ALA A 226 -51.86 3.11 -0.58
C ALA A 226 -51.80 4.66 -0.51
N PRO A 227 -50.81 5.28 0.17
CA PRO A 227 -50.55 6.70 0.00
C PRO A 227 -49.56 6.94 -1.16
N ALA A 228 -49.92 7.89 -2.01
CA ALA A 228 -49.12 8.42 -3.12
C ALA A 228 -47.84 9.15 -2.65
N PRO A 229 -46.78 9.20 -3.47
CA PRO A 229 -45.56 9.93 -3.14
C PRO A 229 -45.74 11.44 -3.30
N SER A 230 -45.48 12.19 -2.22
CA SER A 230 -45.44 13.66 -2.23
C SER A 230 -44.12 14.17 -2.79
N SER A 231 -44.22 15.09 -3.75
CA SER A 231 -43.16 15.88 -4.38
C SER A 231 -42.40 16.76 -3.39
N SER A 232 -41.11 16.47 -3.18
CA SER A 232 -40.18 17.34 -2.43
C SER A 232 -39.35 18.20 -3.38
N ASN A 233 -39.49 19.52 -3.25
CA ASN A 233 -38.70 20.53 -3.94
C ASN A 233 -37.19 20.40 -3.63
N GLY A 234 -36.37 20.37 -4.68
CA GLY A 234 -34.91 20.25 -4.58
C GLY A 234 -34.24 21.58 -4.18
N GLY A 235 -33.81 21.66 -2.93
CA GLY A 235 -32.81 22.64 -2.47
C GLY A 235 -31.46 21.95 -2.28
N LEU A 236 -30.38 22.57 -2.76
CA LEU A 236 -29.01 22.04 -2.62
C LEU A 236 -28.66 21.86 -1.14
N SER A 237 -28.07 20.71 -0.81
CA SER A 237 -27.63 20.38 0.54
C SER A 237 -26.73 21.48 1.11
N VAL A 238 -26.88 21.75 2.41
CA VAL A 238 -26.07 22.73 3.16
C VAL A 238 -24.56 22.51 2.95
N GLY A 239 -24.14 21.25 2.74
CA GLY A 239 -22.76 20.90 2.41
C GLY A 239 -22.28 21.42 1.04
N ALA A 240 -23.15 21.45 0.02
CA ALA A 240 -22.83 22.02 -1.28
C ALA A 240 -22.70 23.56 -1.22
N GLN A 241 -23.51 24.22 -0.39
CA GLN A 241 -23.43 25.66 -0.18
C GLN A 241 -22.17 26.07 0.61
N ALA A 242 -21.71 25.24 1.55
CA ALA A 242 -20.47 25.47 2.30
C ALA A 242 -19.20 25.29 1.44
N GLY A 243 -19.20 24.34 0.49
CA GLY A 243 -18.05 24.09 -0.39
C GLY A 243 -17.71 25.24 -1.35
N ILE A 244 -18.74 25.93 -1.87
CA ILE A 244 -18.54 27.04 -2.82
C ILE A 244 -17.89 28.26 -2.15
N GLY A 245 -18.17 28.50 -0.86
CA GLY A 245 -17.64 29.65 -0.12
C GLY A 245 -16.13 29.59 0.12
N VAL A 246 -15.57 28.40 0.39
CA VAL A 246 -14.13 28.25 0.72
C VAL A 246 -13.27 28.21 -0.55
N GLY A 247 -13.78 27.58 -1.62
CA GLY A 247 -13.04 27.46 -2.89
C GLY A 247 -12.76 28.81 -3.55
N ALA A 248 -13.74 29.72 -3.57
CA ALA A 248 -13.57 31.04 -4.18
C ALA A 248 -12.55 31.93 -3.43
N GLY A 249 -12.46 31.78 -2.11
CA GLY A 249 -11.53 32.56 -1.27
C GLY A 249 -10.06 32.24 -1.56
N LEU A 250 -9.71 30.96 -1.69
CA LEU A 250 -8.33 30.52 -1.93
C LEU A 250 -7.85 30.88 -3.34
N VAL A 251 -8.71 30.77 -4.34
CA VAL A 251 -8.38 31.18 -5.72
C VAL A 251 -8.21 32.70 -5.81
N GLY A 252 -9.06 33.47 -5.13
CA GLY A 252 -8.93 34.94 -5.08
C GLY A 252 -7.62 35.41 -4.42
N LEU A 253 -7.25 34.83 -3.27
CA LEU A 253 -6.03 35.18 -2.54
C LEU A 253 -4.75 34.82 -3.31
N THR A 254 -4.74 33.68 -4.02
CA THR A 254 -3.58 33.25 -4.82
C THR A 254 -3.40 34.12 -6.07
N LEU A 255 -4.48 34.49 -6.76
CA LEU A 255 -4.42 35.43 -7.90
C LEU A 255 -3.98 36.83 -7.47
N LEU A 256 -4.45 37.33 -6.33
CA LEU A 256 -4.06 38.65 -5.83
C LEU A 256 -2.59 38.67 -5.37
N GLY A 257 -2.13 37.61 -4.70
CA GLY A 257 -0.75 37.46 -4.25
C GLY A 257 0.24 37.38 -5.43
N THR A 258 -0.08 36.62 -6.46
CA THR A 258 0.76 36.49 -7.68
C THR A 258 0.82 37.81 -8.46
N ALA A 259 -0.30 38.52 -8.61
CA ALA A 259 -0.33 39.83 -9.25
C ALA A 259 0.55 40.86 -8.54
N LEU A 260 0.47 40.93 -7.19
CA LEU A 260 1.30 41.84 -6.39
C LEU A 260 2.80 41.48 -6.48
N TYR A 261 3.14 40.19 -6.47
CA TYR A 261 4.53 39.73 -6.59
C TYR A 261 5.17 40.17 -7.91
N PHE A 262 4.49 39.94 -9.04
CA PHE A 262 4.99 40.37 -10.35
C PHE A 262 5.08 41.88 -10.50
N TRP A 263 4.15 42.63 -9.88
CA TRP A 263 4.18 44.09 -9.94
C TRP A 263 5.35 44.69 -9.14
N ARG A 264 5.72 44.07 -8.02
CA ARG A 264 6.92 44.47 -7.25
C ARG A 264 8.21 44.14 -7.99
N ARG A 265 8.23 43.05 -8.76
CA ARG A 265 9.40 42.64 -9.55
C ARG A 265 9.66 43.55 -10.75
N LYS A 266 8.62 44.16 -11.33
CA LYS A 266 8.74 45.09 -12.46
C LYS A 266 9.24 46.49 -12.10
N LYS A 267 9.41 46.82 -10.81
CA LYS A 267 9.89 48.16 -10.38
C LYS A 267 11.42 48.25 -10.18
N LYS A 268 12.22 47.31 -10.70
CA LYS A 268 13.68 47.37 -10.63
C LYS A 268 14.37 47.22 -12.00
N THR A 269 14.43 48.33 -12.73
CA THR A 269 15.59 48.75 -13.57
C THR A 269 15.37 50.23 -13.92
N PRO A 270 16.42 51.08 -14.13
CA PRO A 270 17.72 50.74 -14.73
C PRO A 270 18.97 51.40 -14.09
N ALA A 271 20.17 50.92 -14.46
CA ALA A 271 21.29 51.77 -14.86
C ALA A 271 22.38 50.94 -15.57
N VAL A 272 22.67 51.35 -16.80
CA VAL A 272 23.84 50.97 -17.63
C VAL A 272 25.06 51.74 -17.11
N THR A 273 26.23 51.11 -17.03
CA THR A 273 27.53 51.81 -17.01
C THR A 273 28.61 50.93 -17.63
N GLU A 274 29.39 51.56 -18.52
CA GLU A 274 30.49 51.06 -19.33
C GLU A 274 31.73 50.58 -18.54
N ARG A 275 32.63 49.88 -19.27
CA ARG A 275 33.94 49.35 -18.86
C ARG A 275 34.94 50.46 -18.44
N PRO A 276 36.07 50.10 -17.78
CA PRO A 276 37.30 49.91 -18.57
C PRO A 276 38.21 48.74 -18.10
N LYS A 277 39.19 48.45 -18.97
CA LYS A 277 40.23 47.43 -18.96
C LYS A 277 41.49 47.89 -18.16
N PRO A 278 42.24 46.96 -17.56
CA PRO A 278 43.73 46.96 -17.65
C PRO A 278 44.24 45.50 -17.91
N GLU A 279 45.13 45.13 -18.85
CA GLU A 279 46.56 45.45 -19.07
C GLU A 279 47.40 45.30 -17.79
N LEU A 280 48.57 44.65 -17.66
CA LEU A 280 49.39 43.61 -18.31
C LEU A 280 50.59 43.41 -17.33
N GLU A 281 51.33 42.30 -17.43
CA GLU A 281 52.60 41.95 -16.74
C GLU A 281 52.49 41.52 -15.27
N GLY A 282 53.16 40.48 -14.77
CA GLY A 282 54.13 39.54 -15.34
C GLY A 282 54.87 38.84 -14.18
N GLN A 283 55.08 37.52 -14.27
CA GLN A 283 56.25 36.75 -13.76
C GLN A 283 55.90 35.25 -13.76
N LEU A 284 56.41 34.47 -14.72
CA LEU A 284 57.69 33.74 -14.71
C LEU A 284 57.67 32.43 -13.90
N ARG A 285 57.53 31.26 -14.56
CA ARG A 285 58.54 30.17 -14.62
C ARG A 285 58.04 28.94 -15.40
N HIS A 286 59.04 28.22 -15.91
CA HIS A 286 59.09 27.29 -17.05
C HIS A 286 58.64 25.82 -16.75
N PRO A 287 58.61 24.92 -17.76
CA PRO A 287 57.70 23.78 -17.89
C PRO A 287 58.33 22.40 -17.63
N VAL A 288 57.51 21.34 -17.62
CA VAL A 288 57.91 19.97 -18.02
C VAL A 288 56.70 19.26 -18.65
N GLU A 289 56.88 18.78 -19.87
CA GLU A 289 56.01 17.81 -20.56
C GLU A 289 56.35 16.36 -20.19
N LEU A 290 55.43 15.43 -20.53
CA LEU A 290 55.61 14.28 -21.44
C LEU A 290 55.11 12.91 -20.90
N TYR A 291 54.22 12.30 -21.71
CA TYR A 291 53.95 10.86 -21.90
C TYR A 291 53.38 10.04 -20.72
N GLY A 292 52.55 9.02 -20.89
CA GLY A 292 52.09 8.29 -22.07
C GLY A 292 51.22 7.10 -21.63
N ASN A 293 50.35 6.66 -22.52
CA ASN A 293 49.29 5.65 -22.37
C ASN A 293 49.84 4.21 -22.34
N SER A 294 49.23 3.27 -21.58
CA SER A 294 49.08 1.84 -21.96
C SER A 294 48.33 0.98 -20.91
N SER A 295 47.44 0.12 -21.41
CA SER A 295 46.64 -0.92 -20.73
C SER A 295 47.46 -1.99 -19.99
N PRO A 296 46.79 -2.93 -19.31
CA PRO A 296 46.79 -4.29 -19.85
C PRO A 296 45.47 -5.07 -19.78
N ASN A 297 45.39 -6.07 -20.66
CA ASN A 297 44.35 -7.09 -20.80
C ASN A 297 44.56 -8.30 -19.87
N ALA A 298 43.44 -8.97 -19.56
CA ALA A 298 43.16 -10.42 -19.55
C ALA A 298 44.02 -11.42 -18.75
N ALA A 299 43.32 -12.25 -17.97
CA ALA A 299 43.66 -13.66 -17.78
C ALA A 299 42.37 -14.51 -17.67
N THR A 300 42.23 -15.44 -18.61
CA THR A 300 41.27 -16.55 -18.67
C THR A 300 42.07 -17.84 -18.55
N THR A 301 41.71 -18.77 -17.65
CA THR A 301 41.85 -20.22 -17.91
C THR A 301 40.98 -21.09 -17.00
N ALA A 302 40.42 -22.15 -17.57
CA ALA A 302 39.57 -23.17 -16.95
C ALA A 302 40.29 -24.53 -16.80
N SER A 303 39.63 -25.46 -16.08
CA SER A 303 39.62 -26.95 -16.16
C SER A 303 40.51 -27.85 -15.23
N VAL A 304 39.86 -28.54 -14.24
CA VAL A 304 39.61 -30.01 -14.00
C VAL A 304 40.82 -31.02 -14.01
N PRO A 305 40.84 -32.27 -13.38
CA PRO A 305 39.98 -33.04 -12.43
C PRO A 305 40.67 -33.77 -11.20
N MET A 306 39.82 -34.45 -10.39
CA MET A 306 40.00 -35.74 -9.65
C MET A 306 41.03 -35.91 -8.49
N SER A 307 40.53 -36.26 -7.29
CA SER A 307 40.85 -37.53 -6.61
C SER A 307 39.98 -37.78 -5.35
N SER A 308 39.64 -39.05 -5.20
CA SER A 308 38.98 -39.73 -4.08
C SER A 308 39.77 -39.64 -2.76
N GLN A 309 39.08 -39.49 -1.62
CA GLN A 309 39.19 -40.45 -0.52
C GLN A 309 38.07 -40.38 0.53
N ARG A 310 37.80 -41.58 1.05
CA ARG A 310 36.82 -42.05 2.03
C ARG A 310 37.45 -42.08 3.43
N SER A 311 36.64 -41.92 4.48
CA SER A 311 36.73 -42.47 5.87
C SER A 311 36.31 -41.40 6.89
N GLU A 312 35.73 -41.66 8.06
CA GLU A 312 34.91 -42.71 8.69
C GLU A 312 34.34 -42.02 9.95
N LEU A 313 33.19 -42.50 10.45
CA LEU A 313 32.63 -42.12 11.75
C LEU A 313 33.53 -42.60 12.92
N PRO A 314 33.38 -42.01 14.11
CA PRO A 314 32.51 -42.63 15.13
C PRO A 314 31.27 -41.80 15.49
#